data_AF-A0A940A6M6-F1
#
_entry.id   AF-A0A940A6M6-F1
#
_cell.length_a   1.000
_cell.length_b   1.000
_cell.length_c   1.000
_cell.angle_alpha   90.00
_cell.angle_beta   90.00
_cell.angle_gamma   90.00
#
_symmetry.space_group_name_H-M   'P 1'
#
loop_
_entity.id
_entity.type
_entity.pdbx_description
1 polymer ?
#
loop_
_entity_poly.entity_id
_entity_poly.type
_entity_poly.pdbx_seq_one_letter_code
_entity_poly.pdbx_strand_id
1 'polypeptide(L)'
;VPHDVQGLIRLFGGDQPFVEKLDSLFVVSGDMGEDASPDISGLIGQYAHGNEPSHHVIYMYNYAGQPYKTARLVRQTMSEMYHNDYDGLSGNEDVGQMSAWYVLSALGLYQVEPAGGKYVIGSPLYSGASIRLGDDKYFRISVDNHSKHRSYEVTEDGRAILMKDSTDIEEIYVQRAWLNGKPLRRSYIMYDEIMRGGELRLEMGSSPSNWGTQPKDRP
;
A
#
# COMPACT_ATOMS: atom_id res chain seq x y z
N VAL A 1 3.27 -3.48 16.58
CA VAL A 1 2.06 -3.24 17.42
C VAL A 1 0.90 -2.84 16.51
N PRO A 2 0.44 -3.73 15.61
CA PRO A 2 -0.53 -3.37 14.58
C PRO A 2 -1.91 -3.01 15.14
N HIS A 3 -2.29 -3.56 16.30
CA HIS A 3 -3.59 -3.32 16.95
C HIS A 3 -3.74 -1.95 17.62
N ASP A 4 -2.65 -1.26 17.94
CA ASP A 4 -2.69 0.09 18.55
C ASP A 4 -1.49 0.93 18.11
N VAL A 5 -1.43 1.24 16.81
CA VAL A 5 -0.38 2.10 16.25
C VAL A 5 -0.44 3.50 16.86
N GLN A 6 -1.63 4.02 17.20
CA GLN A 6 -1.76 5.32 17.87
C GLN A 6 -1.16 5.30 19.28
N GLY A 7 -1.32 4.21 20.03
CA GLY A 7 -0.61 3.99 21.30
C GLY A 7 0.90 3.97 21.12
N LEU A 8 1.38 3.26 20.09
CA LEU A 8 2.81 3.25 19.76
C LEU A 8 3.32 4.66 19.44
N ILE A 9 2.61 5.43 18.61
CA ILE A 9 2.94 6.82 18.29
C ILE A 9 3.05 7.67 19.56
N ARG A 10 2.10 7.53 20.50
CA ARG A 10 2.16 8.25 21.79
C ARG A 10 3.39 7.87 22.62
N LEU A 11 3.76 6.59 22.65
CA LEU A 11 4.95 6.13 23.39
C LEU A 11 6.26 6.68 22.80
N PHE A 12 6.31 6.94 21.50
CA PHE A 12 7.43 7.62 20.86
C PHE A 12 7.46 9.13 21.11
N GLY A 13 6.40 9.73 21.68
CA GLY A 13 6.30 11.17 21.93
C GLY A 13 5.47 11.95 20.89
N GLY A 14 4.67 11.25 20.08
CA GLY A 14 3.80 11.85 19.07
C GLY A 14 4.24 11.57 17.63
N ASP A 15 3.50 12.13 16.67
CA ASP A 15 3.69 11.86 15.23
C ASP A 15 5.12 12.10 14.76
N GLN A 16 5.71 13.24 15.14
CA GLN A 16 7.02 13.65 14.63
C GLN A 16 8.16 12.74 15.13
N PRO A 17 8.34 12.50 16.45
CA PRO A 17 9.34 11.54 16.92
C PRO A 17 9.14 10.12 16.38
N PHE A 18 7.88 9.68 16.25
CA PHE A 18 7.57 8.37 15.66
C PHE A 18 8.04 8.29 14.21
N VAL A 19 7.73 9.32 13.40
CA VAL A 19 8.15 9.41 12.00
C VAL A 19 9.66 9.49 11.87
N GLU A 20 10.35 10.25 12.71
CA GLU A 20 11.82 10.33 12.70
C GLU A 20 12.45 8.97 12.97
N LYS A 21 11.90 8.22 13.94
CA LYS A 21 12.35 6.85 14.18
C LYS A 21 12.06 5.94 12.98
N LEU A 22 10.88 6.05 12.39
CA LEU A 22 10.49 5.25 11.22
C LEU A 22 11.36 5.58 10.01
N ASP A 23 11.64 6.85 9.74
CA ASP A 23 12.55 7.31 8.69
C ASP A 23 13.95 6.73 8.87
N SER A 24 14.45 6.67 10.12
CA SER A 24 15.77 6.11 10.40
C SER A 24 15.91 4.65 9.96
N LEU A 25 14.82 3.87 9.99
CA LEU A 25 14.82 2.47 9.55
C LEU A 25 15.20 2.34 8.06
N PHE A 26 14.82 3.31 7.22
CA PHE A 26 15.03 3.24 5.77
C PHE A 26 16.33 3.92 5.30
N VAL A 27 17.10 4.53 6.22
CA VAL A 27 18.30 5.31 5.87
C VAL A 27 19.56 4.81 6.59
N VAL A 28 19.43 4.32 7.82
CA VAL A 28 20.59 3.83 8.58
C VAL A 28 21.16 2.60 7.89
N SER A 29 22.47 2.58 7.73
CA SER A 29 23.24 1.37 7.42
C SER A 29 23.82 0.81 8.72
N GLY A 30 23.82 -0.50 8.86
CA GLY A 30 24.30 -1.20 10.04
C GLY A 30 24.77 -2.59 9.67
N ASP A 31 25.79 -3.06 10.37
CA ASP A 31 26.23 -4.45 10.32
C ASP A 31 25.31 -5.28 11.22
N MET A 32 24.65 -6.29 10.64
CA MET A 32 23.75 -7.19 11.38
C MET A 32 24.54 -8.22 12.21
N GLY A 33 25.86 -8.29 12.02
CA GLY A 33 26.76 -9.23 12.67
C GLY A 33 26.82 -10.59 11.98
N GLU A 34 27.79 -11.41 12.37
CA GLU A 34 28.01 -12.75 11.78
C GLU A 34 26.85 -13.73 12.06
N ASP A 35 26.06 -13.48 13.10
CA ASP A 35 24.91 -14.30 13.52
C ASP A 35 23.56 -13.79 12.96
N ALA A 36 23.59 -12.92 11.94
CA ALA A 36 22.37 -12.40 11.32
C ALA A 36 21.51 -13.54 10.75
N SER A 37 20.20 -13.49 11.05
CA SER A 37 19.27 -14.48 10.50
C SER A 37 19.25 -14.40 8.96
N PRO A 38 19.28 -15.53 8.24
CA PRO A 38 19.12 -15.53 6.79
C PRO A 38 17.78 -14.96 6.32
N ASP A 39 16.77 -14.91 7.21
CA ASP A 39 15.47 -14.28 6.95
C ASP A 39 15.57 -12.74 6.90
N ILE A 40 16.71 -12.15 7.30
CA ILE A 40 16.95 -10.73 7.18
C ILE A 40 17.55 -10.43 5.79
N SER A 41 16.66 -10.31 4.81
CA SER A 41 17.00 -10.06 3.41
C SER A 41 16.11 -8.97 2.80
N GLY A 42 16.42 -8.53 1.56
CA GLY A 42 15.65 -7.49 0.87
C GLY A 42 15.69 -6.14 1.56
N LEU A 43 16.91 -5.59 1.76
CA LEU A 43 17.12 -4.42 2.61
C LEU A 43 16.88 -3.09 1.88
N ILE A 44 16.12 -2.20 2.53
CA ILE A 44 16.12 -0.74 2.27
C ILE A 44 16.59 -0.07 3.57
N GLY A 45 17.87 0.28 3.64
CA GLY A 45 18.50 0.63 4.93
C GLY A 45 18.51 -0.58 5.86
N GLN A 46 17.76 -0.51 6.96
CA GLN A 46 17.53 -1.58 7.93
C GLN A 46 16.11 -2.19 7.84
N TYR A 47 15.25 -1.70 6.95
CA TYR A 47 13.99 -2.38 6.64
C TYR A 47 14.29 -3.66 5.87
N ALA A 48 13.95 -4.82 6.42
CA ALA A 48 14.13 -6.12 5.79
C ALA A 48 12.81 -6.61 5.20
N HIS A 49 12.66 -6.53 3.88
CA HIS A 49 11.42 -6.92 3.23
C HIS A 49 11.20 -8.43 3.22
N GLY A 50 12.26 -9.24 3.18
CA GLY A 50 12.16 -10.70 3.22
C GLY A 50 11.80 -11.29 4.59
N ASN A 51 11.40 -10.44 5.55
CA ASN A 51 11.08 -10.82 6.93
C ASN A 51 9.68 -10.30 7.30
N GLU A 52 8.75 -11.19 7.63
CA GLU A 52 7.32 -10.90 7.84
C GLU A 52 7.02 -9.81 8.88
N PRO A 53 7.74 -9.69 10.01
CA PRO A 53 7.51 -8.63 10.99
C PRO A 53 7.59 -7.23 10.37
N SER A 54 8.33 -7.07 9.27
CA SER A 54 8.52 -5.81 8.56
C SER A 54 7.35 -5.44 7.64
N HIS A 55 6.57 -6.40 7.14
CA HIS A 55 5.65 -6.20 6.00
C HIS A 55 4.61 -5.07 6.20
N HIS A 56 4.22 -4.80 7.45
CA HIS A 56 3.26 -3.76 7.81
C HIS A 56 3.88 -2.39 8.14
N VAL A 57 5.21 -2.33 8.29
CA VAL A 57 5.93 -1.16 8.83
C VAL A 57 5.83 0.05 7.90
N ILE A 58 5.94 -0.15 6.58
CA ILE A 58 5.81 0.95 5.61
C ILE A 58 4.44 1.64 5.73
N TYR A 59 3.38 0.87 5.97
CA TYR A 59 2.02 1.40 6.10
C TYR A 59 1.78 2.18 7.40
N MET A 60 2.70 2.15 8.37
CA MET A 60 2.58 2.94 9.60
C MET A 60 2.65 4.44 9.36
N TYR A 61 3.24 4.91 8.25
CA TYR A 61 3.20 6.33 7.90
C TYR A 61 1.78 6.86 7.71
N ASN A 62 0.81 6.04 7.29
CA ASN A 62 -0.60 6.45 7.20
C ASN A 62 -1.17 6.78 8.59
N TYR A 63 -0.79 6.02 9.63
CA TYR A 63 -1.22 6.24 11.01
C TYR A 63 -0.61 7.50 11.64
N ALA A 64 0.53 7.97 11.10
CA ALA A 64 1.20 9.22 11.48
C ALA A 64 0.86 10.39 10.54
N GLY A 65 -0.10 10.23 9.62
CA GLY A 65 -0.55 11.30 8.73
C GLY A 65 0.42 11.64 7.60
N GLN A 66 1.28 10.70 7.20
CA GLN A 66 2.25 10.87 6.09
C GLN A 66 2.08 9.80 4.99
N PRO A 67 0.88 9.58 4.44
CA PRO A 67 0.64 8.53 3.44
C PRO A 67 1.51 8.65 2.18
N TYR A 68 2.01 9.85 1.87
CA TYR A 68 2.95 10.06 0.76
C TYR A 68 4.28 9.31 0.95
N LYS A 69 4.74 9.09 2.19
CA LYS A 69 5.93 8.26 2.46
C LYS A 69 5.65 6.78 2.24
N THR A 70 4.47 6.30 2.63
CA THR A 70 3.98 4.95 2.29
C THR A 70 4.00 4.75 0.78
N ALA A 71 3.40 5.68 0.03
CA ALA A 71 3.33 5.61 -1.43
C ALA A 71 4.72 5.43 -2.06
N ARG A 72 5.70 6.25 -1.66
CA ARG A 72 7.08 6.15 -2.15
C ARG A 72 7.72 4.79 -1.83
N LEU A 73 7.67 4.37 -0.57
CA LEU A 73 8.38 3.17 -0.10
C LEU A 73 7.73 1.87 -0.57
N VAL A 74 6.40 1.79 -0.64
CA VAL A 74 5.69 0.63 -1.19
C VAL A 74 6.04 0.45 -2.67
N ARG A 75 6.06 1.54 -3.45
CA ARG A 75 6.44 1.51 -4.87
C ARG A 75 7.90 1.12 -5.08
N GLN A 76 8.81 1.66 -4.26
CA GLN A 76 10.22 1.27 -4.27
C GLN A 76 10.36 -0.23 -3.97
N THR A 77 9.72 -0.71 -2.90
CA THR A 77 9.80 -2.12 -2.48
C THR A 77 9.29 -3.07 -3.57
N MET A 78 8.14 -2.78 -4.18
CA MET A 78 7.61 -3.60 -5.28
C MET A 78 8.52 -3.59 -6.52
N SER A 79 9.24 -2.49 -6.78
CA SER A 79 10.14 -2.36 -7.94
C SER A 79 11.51 -3.00 -7.73
N GLU A 80 12.04 -2.98 -6.51
CA GLU A 80 13.40 -3.44 -6.20
C GLU A 80 13.43 -4.89 -5.73
N MET A 81 12.34 -5.40 -5.14
CA MET A 81 12.32 -6.68 -4.40
C MET A 81 11.47 -7.77 -5.06
N TYR A 82 10.84 -7.47 -6.20
CA TYR A 82 10.04 -8.40 -6.98
C TYR A 82 10.32 -8.28 -8.47
N HIS A 83 10.60 -9.41 -9.12
CA HIS A 83 10.69 -9.49 -10.57
C HIS A 83 10.29 -10.88 -11.08
N ASN A 84 10.03 -10.99 -12.37
CA ASN A 84 9.55 -12.22 -13.00
C ASN A 84 10.70 -13.14 -13.48
N ASP A 85 11.68 -13.36 -12.61
CA ASP A 85 12.81 -14.27 -12.87
C ASP A 85 13.00 -15.28 -11.73
N TYR A 86 13.89 -16.25 -11.89
CA TYR A 86 14.07 -17.38 -10.95
C TYR A 86 14.50 -16.94 -9.54
N ASP A 87 15.17 -15.80 -9.41
CA ASP A 87 15.58 -15.14 -8.17
C ASP A 87 14.69 -13.94 -7.81
N GLY A 88 13.46 -13.92 -8.34
CA GLY A 88 12.50 -12.82 -8.28
C GLY A 88 11.95 -12.42 -6.91
N LEU A 89 12.40 -13.02 -5.82
CA LEU A 89 11.93 -12.73 -4.46
C LEU A 89 13.11 -12.42 -3.55
N SER A 90 12.95 -11.36 -2.77
CA SER A 90 13.99 -10.90 -1.83
C SER A 90 14.18 -11.78 -0.59
N GLY A 91 13.41 -12.85 -0.40
CA GLY A 91 13.43 -13.75 0.75
C GLY A 91 12.62 -15.02 0.49
N ASN A 92 12.36 -15.80 1.55
CA ASN A 92 11.48 -16.96 1.45
C ASN A 92 10.07 -16.54 1.01
N GLU A 93 9.37 -17.39 0.25
CA GLU A 93 8.03 -17.07 -0.26
C GLU A 93 6.94 -17.15 0.84
N ASP A 94 7.24 -17.95 1.87
CA ASP A 94 6.43 -18.19 3.06
C ASP A 94 4.97 -18.56 2.76
N VAL A 95 4.83 -19.54 1.86
CA VAL A 95 3.59 -20.25 1.57
C VAL A 95 2.45 -19.30 1.16
N GLY A 96 2.78 -18.30 0.34
CA GLY A 96 1.87 -17.30 -0.17
C GLY A 96 2.00 -15.93 0.49
N GLN A 97 2.76 -15.79 1.59
CA GLN A 97 2.80 -14.54 2.35
C GLN A 97 3.45 -13.38 1.56
N MET A 98 4.62 -13.61 0.94
CA MET A 98 5.27 -12.59 0.09
C MET A 98 4.40 -12.25 -1.13
N SER A 99 3.87 -13.29 -1.78
CA SER A 99 2.97 -13.14 -2.93
C SER A 99 1.71 -12.35 -2.59
N ALA A 100 1.09 -12.62 -1.44
CA ALA A 100 -0.10 -11.91 -0.98
C ALA A 100 0.20 -10.45 -0.64
N TRP A 101 1.37 -10.16 -0.04
CA TRP A 101 1.82 -8.79 0.18
C TRP A 101 1.91 -8.03 -1.14
N TYR A 102 2.55 -8.62 -2.16
CA TYR A 102 2.67 -7.99 -3.48
C TYR A 102 1.31 -7.77 -4.12
N VAL A 103 0.43 -8.79 -4.15
CA VAL A 103 -0.90 -8.68 -4.75
C VAL A 103 -1.73 -7.58 -4.10
N LEU A 104 -1.81 -7.54 -2.77
CA LEU A 104 -2.57 -6.51 -2.06
C LEU A 104 -1.97 -5.12 -2.31
N SER A 105 -0.65 -4.98 -2.16
CA SER A 105 0.06 -3.70 -2.33
C SER A 105 -0.06 -3.17 -3.76
N ALA A 106 0.00 -4.05 -4.77
CA ALA A 106 -0.17 -3.71 -6.18
C ALA A 106 -1.59 -3.24 -6.51
N LEU A 107 -2.60 -3.76 -5.81
CA LEU A 107 -3.97 -3.22 -5.83
C LEU A 107 -4.07 -1.85 -5.14
N GLY A 108 -3.06 -1.44 -4.39
CA GLY A 108 -3.02 -0.20 -3.62
C GLY A 108 -3.64 -0.33 -2.22
N LEU A 109 -3.78 -1.55 -1.69
CA LEU A 109 -4.41 -1.82 -0.39
C LEU A 109 -3.53 -2.73 0.48
N TYR A 110 -3.60 -2.62 1.80
CA TYR A 110 -2.93 -3.58 2.69
C TYR A 110 -3.59 -3.68 4.06
N GLN A 111 -3.58 -4.86 4.67
CA GLN A 111 -4.11 -5.09 6.02
C GLN A 111 -2.99 -5.06 7.05
N VAL A 112 -2.80 -3.90 7.69
CA VAL A 112 -1.84 -3.77 8.81
C VAL A 112 -2.29 -4.58 10.03
N GLU A 113 -3.59 -4.61 10.26
CA GLU A 113 -4.23 -5.26 11.40
C GLU A 113 -5.41 -6.08 10.87
N PRO A 114 -5.21 -7.39 10.61
CA PRO A 114 -6.19 -8.20 9.89
C PRO A 114 -7.57 -8.34 10.57
N ALA A 115 -7.65 -8.27 11.91
CA ALA A 115 -8.90 -8.54 12.63
C ALA A 115 -9.86 -7.34 12.68
N GLY A 116 -9.38 -6.10 12.58
CA GLY A 116 -10.21 -4.89 12.61
C GLY A 116 -10.75 -4.45 11.25
N GLY A 117 -10.48 -5.21 10.18
CA GLY A 117 -11.12 -5.04 8.87
C GLY A 117 -10.69 -3.80 8.08
N LYS A 118 -9.65 -3.07 8.51
CA LYS A 118 -9.12 -1.92 7.79
C LYS A 118 -8.15 -2.35 6.70
N TYR A 119 -8.35 -1.84 5.49
CA TYR A 119 -7.41 -1.90 4.39
C TYR A 119 -6.82 -0.51 4.19
N VAL A 120 -5.56 -0.35 4.54
CA VAL A 120 -4.80 0.90 4.41
C VAL A 120 -4.48 1.13 2.93
N ILE A 121 -4.76 2.34 2.44
CA ILE A 121 -4.49 2.71 1.05
C ILE A 121 -3.01 3.06 0.91
N GLY A 122 -2.33 2.33 0.01
CA GLY A 122 -0.94 2.57 -0.39
C GLY A 122 -0.88 3.34 -1.72
N SER A 123 -0.13 2.78 -2.68
CA SER A 123 -0.01 3.31 -4.05
C SER A 123 -0.12 2.15 -5.04
N PRO A 124 -1.20 2.08 -5.85
CA PRO A 124 -1.39 1.00 -6.80
C PRO A 124 -0.31 0.99 -7.89
N LEU A 125 -0.04 -0.19 -8.44
CA LEU A 125 0.83 -0.35 -9.63
C LEU A 125 0.06 -0.12 -10.92
N TYR A 126 -1.16 -0.64 -10.98
CA TYR A 126 -1.97 -0.69 -12.19
C TYR A 126 -3.02 0.41 -12.22
N SER A 127 -3.41 0.82 -13.42
CA SER A 127 -4.46 1.83 -13.61
C SER A 127 -5.87 1.37 -13.23
N GLY A 128 -6.08 0.06 -13.09
CA GLY A 128 -7.30 -0.45 -12.52
C GLY A 128 -7.25 -1.94 -12.22
N ALA A 129 -8.16 -2.38 -11.36
CA ALA A 129 -8.30 -3.77 -11.00
C ALA A 129 -9.75 -4.11 -10.64
N SER A 130 -10.09 -5.39 -10.69
CA SER A 130 -11.38 -5.90 -10.24
C SER A 130 -11.19 -7.12 -9.36
N ILE A 131 -11.75 -7.04 -8.16
CA ILE A 131 -11.81 -8.11 -7.20
C ILE A 131 -13.22 -8.70 -7.27
N ARG A 132 -13.34 -9.97 -7.66
CA ARG A 132 -14.61 -10.68 -7.65
C ARG A 132 -14.92 -11.13 -6.22
N LEU A 133 -16.06 -10.72 -5.67
CA LEU A 133 -16.44 -10.94 -4.28
C LEU A 133 -17.37 -12.15 -4.08
N GLY A 134 -17.90 -12.71 -5.18
CA GLY A 134 -19.00 -13.69 -5.17
C GLY A 134 -20.34 -13.06 -5.56
N ASP A 135 -21.33 -13.88 -5.87
CA ASP A 135 -22.69 -13.46 -6.31
C ASP A 135 -22.69 -12.38 -7.42
N ASP A 136 -21.80 -12.51 -8.41
CA ASP A 136 -21.60 -11.53 -9.49
C ASP A 136 -21.26 -10.09 -9.03
N LYS A 137 -20.85 -9.92 -7.76
CA LYS A 137 -20.37 -8.65 -7.21
C LYS A 137 -18.88 -8.48 -7.44
N TYR A 138 -18.51 -7.24 -7.75
CA TYR A 138 -17.14 -6.80 -7.91
C TYR A 138 -16.85 -5.58 -7.06
N PHE A 139 -15.65 -5.54 -6.48
CA PHE A 139 -15.03 -4.31 -6.01
C PHE A 139 -13.95 -3.89 -6.99
N ARG A 140 -14.03 -2.66 -7.48
CA ARG A 140 -13.13 -2.11 -8.49
C ARG A 140 -12.21 -1.10 -7.86
N ILE A 141 -10.98 -1.05 -8.36
CA ILE A 141 -10.04 0.01 -8.06
C ILE A 141 -9.71 0.65 -9.40
N SER A 142 -9.84 1.97 -9.51
CA SER A 142 -9.55 2.72 -10.72
C SER A 142 -8.66 3.90 -10.40
N VAL A 143 -7.74 4.19 -11.32
CA VAL A 143 -6.75 5.26 -11.16
C VAL A 143 -6.89 6.25 -12.31
N ASP A 144 -7.17 7.50 -11.94
CA ASP A 144 -7.07 8.65 -12.82
C ASP A 144 -5.69 9.29 -12.62
N ASN A 145 -4.89 9.39 -13.67
CA ASN A 145 -3.62 10.12 -13.64
C ASN A 145 -3.72 11.38 -14.52
N HIS A 146 -2.87 12.37 -14.26
CA HIS A 146 -2.89 13.65 -14.96
C HIS A 146 -2.27 13.54 -16.36
N SER A 147 -1.30 12.63 -16.53
CA SER A 147 -0.51 12.45 -17.76
C SER A 147 -1.13 11.54 -18.83
N LYS A 148 -2.05 10.62 -18.48
CA LYS A 148 -2.74 9.70 -19.39
C LYS A 148 -4.25 9.74 -19.12
N HIS A 149 -5.02 10.34 -20.03
CA HIS A 149 -6.49 10.31 -19.91
C HIS A 149 -7.02 8.87 -19.81
N ARG A 150 -7.78 8.58 -18.75
CA ARG A 150 -8.56 7.37 -18.44
C ARG A 150 -8.14 6.10 -19.18
N SER A 151 -7.44 5.21 -18.48
CA SER A 151 -7.00 3.89 -18.99
C SER A 151 -7.83 2.72 -18.47
N TYR A 152 -9.12 2.96 -18.17
CA TYR A 152 -10.01 2.01 -17.51
C TYR A 152 -11.34 1.85 -18.24
N GLU A 153 -11.69 0.60 -18.58
CA GLU A 153 -13.00 0.20 -19.06
C GLU A 153 -13.57 -0.91 -18.17
N VAL A 154 -14.90 -0.96 -18.03
CA VAL A 154 -15.60 -2.07 -17.37
C VAL A 154 -16.39 -2.81 -18.42
N THR A 155 -16.18 -4.11 -18.54
CA THR A 155 -17.02 -4.98 -19.38
C THR A 155 -18.46 -5.03 -18.86
N GLU A 156 -19.39 -5.46 -19.72
CA GLU A 156 -20.78 -5.72 -19.31
C GLU A 156 -20.90 -6.73 -18.15
N ASP A 157 -19.99 -7.70 -18.06
CA ASP A 157 -19.94 -8.68 -16.96
C ASP A 157 -19.20 -8.16 -15.70
N GLY A 158 -18.85 -6.87 -15.70
CA GLY A 158 -18.39 -6.15 -14.52
C GLY A 158 -16.88 -6.23 -14.25
N ARG A 159 -16.09 -6.79 -15.15
CA ARG A 159 -14.63 -6.89 -15.04
C ARG A 159 -13.96 -5.62 -15.51
N ALA A 160 -12.91 -5.19 -14.81
CA ALA A 160 -12.00 -4.17 -15.29
C ALA A 160 -11.19 -4.70 -16.49
N ILE A 161 -11.19 -3.95 -17.58
CA ILE A 161 -10.20 -4.07 -18.65
C ILE A 161 -9.11 -3.05 -18.36
N LEU A 162 -7.91 -3.56 -18.13
CA LEU A 162 -6.68 -2.79 -18.16
C LEU A 162 -6.38 -2.41 -19.61
N MET A 163 -6.37 -1.11 -19.92
CA MET A 163 -5.82 -0.67 -21.20
C MET A 163 -4.30 -0.87 -21.21
N LYS A 164 -3.81 -1.56 -22.26
CA LYS A 164 -2.46 -2.12 -22.42
C LYS A 164 -1.29 -1.15 -22.16
N ASP A 165 -1.52 0.16 -22.26
CA ASP A 165 -0.45 1.19 -22.23
C ASP A 165 -0.29 1.91 -20.87
N SER A 166 -0.95 1.42 -19.80
CA SER A 166 -1.01 2.12 -18.50
C SER A 166 -0.60 1.27 -17.30
N THR A 167 0.19 0.21 -17.50
CA THR A 167 0.56 -0.74 -16.45
C THR A 167 1.58 -0.22 -15.43
N ASP A 168 2.26 0.90 -15.75
CA ASP A 168 3.16 1.60 -14.83
C ASP A 168 2.69 3.05 -14.64
N ILE A 169 2.25 3.35 -13.41
CA ILE A 169 1.86 4.70 -13.01
C ILE A 169 3.08 5.43 -12.44
N GLU A 170 3.65 6.39 -13.15
CA GLU A 170 4.75 7.24 -12.62
C GLU A 170 4.25 8.20 -11.52
N GLU A 171 2.98 8.57 -11.58
CA GLU A 171 2.30 9.40 -10.59
C GLU A 171 1.92 8.58 -9.35
N ILE A 172 2.83 8.48 -8.38
CA ILE A 172 2.66 7.54 -7.27
C ILE A 172 1.83 8.09 -6.10
N TYR A 173 1.50 9.38 -6.06
CA TYR A 173 0.90 10.02 -4.89
C TYR A 173 -0.60 10.24 -5.06
N VAL A 174 -1.41 9.73 -4.12
CA VAL A 174 -2.85 10.00 -4.09
C VAL A 174 -3.11 11.49 -3.85
N GLN A 175 -3.82 12.13 -4.77
CA GLN A 175 -4.28 13.51 -4.69
C GLN A 175 -5.69 13.58 -4.11
N ARG A 176 -6.58 12.70 -4.59
CA ARG A 176 -7.98 12.60 -4.16
C ARG A 176 -8.45 11.15 -4.28
N ALA A 177 -9.46 10.79 -3.49
CA ALA A 177 -10.10 9.48 -3.58
C ALA A 177 -11.62 9.60 -3.51
N TRP A 178 -12.31 8.64 -4.11
CA TRP A 178 -13.75 8.46 -4.01
C TRP A 178 -14.07 7.00 -3.75
N LEU A 179 -15.03 6.76 -2.87
CA LEU A 179 -15.62 5.44 -2.66
C LEU A 179 -17.07 5.51 -3.11
N ASN A 180 -17.41 4.76 -4.16
CA ASN A 180 -18.76 4.74 -4.75
C ASN A 180 -19.26 6.15 -5.11
N GLY A 181 -18.41 6.94 -5.75
CA GLY A 181 -18.68 8.33 -6.16
C GLY A 181 -18.66 9.37 -5.04
N LYS A 182 -18.56 8.96 -3.76
CA LYS A 182 -18.49 9.89 -2.63
C LYS A 182 -17.03 10.22 -2.29
N PRO A 183 -16.68 11.50 -2.03
CA PRO A 183 -15.32 11.86 -1.64
C PRO A 183 -14.86 11.09 -0.40
N LEU A 184 -13.71 10.43 -0.52
CA LEU A 184 -13.06 9.68 0.54
C LEU A 184 -11.81 10.46 0.97
N ARG A 185 -11.77 10.93 2.22
CA ARG A 185 -10.60 11.66 2.77
C ARG A 185 -9.67 10.78 3.58
N ARG A 186 -10.21 9.69 4.13
CA ARG A 186 -9.45 8.72 4.92
C ARG A 186 -8.52 7.87 4.07
N SER A 187 -7.36 7.54 4.63
CA SER A 187 -6.31 6.74 3.99
C SER A 187 -6.50 5.24 4.19
N TYR A 188 -7.75 4.80 4.38
CA TYR A 188 -8.15 3.40 4.50
C TYR A 188 -9.59 3.20 4.03
N ILE A 189 -9.94 1.95 3.71
CA ILE A 189 -11.31 1.46 3.53
C ILE A 189 -11.59 0.28 4.46
N MET A 190 -12.84 0.01 4.76
CA MET A 190 -13.27 -1.10 5.60
C MET A 190 -13.61 -2.32 4.75
N TYR A 191 -13.45 -3.51 5.33
CA TYR A 191 -13.83 -4.78 4.74
C TYR A 191 -15.29 -4.79 4.26
N ASP A 192 -16.22 -4.27 5.06
CA ASP A 192 -17.65 -4.26 4.70
C ASP A 192 -17.94 -3.33 3.51
N GLU A 193 -17.18 -2.27 3.33
CA GLU A 193 -17.28 -1.41 2.15
C GLU A 193 -16.75 -2.08 0.90
N ILE A 194 -15.68 -2.88 1.01
CA ILE A 194 -15.20 -3.73 -0.09
C ILE A 194 -16.26 -4.77 -0.43
N MET A 195 -16.80 -5.48 0.57
CA MET A 195 -17.75 -6.58 0.37
C MET A 195 -19.11 -6.15 -0.17
N ARG A 196 -19.50 -4.88 -0.01
CA ARG A 196 -20.67 -4.29 -0.68
C ARG A 196 -20.46 -4.13 -2.20
N GLY A 197 -19.23 -4.26 -2.69
CA GLY A 197 -18.86 -4.01 -4.06
C GLY A 197 -18.84 -2.52 -4.41
N GLY A 198 -18.68 -2.24 -5.70
CA GLY A 198 -18.59 -0.89 -6.23
C GLY A 198 -17.16 -0.51 -6.61
N GLU A 199 -16.73 0.71 -6.30
CA GLU A 199 -15.49 1.28 -6.81
C GLU A 199 -14.78 2.18 -5.79
N LEU A 200 -13.47 1.95 -5.62
CA LEU A 200 -12.50 2.93 -5.12
C LEU A 200 -11.81 3.60 -6.32
N ARG A 201 -12.07 4.88 -6.53
CA ARG A 201 -11.38 5.68 -7.54
C ARG A 201 -10.32 6.55 -6.89
N LEU A 202 -9.10 6.51 -7.41
CA LEU A 202 -7.96 7.28 -6.95
C LEU A 202 -7.51 8.24 -8.04
N GLU A 203 -7.44 9.53 -7.73
CA GLU A 203 -6.72 10.48 -8.57
C GLU A 203 -5.30 10.58 -8.06
N MET A 204 -4.34 10.31 -8.93
CA MET A 204 -2.92 10.27 -8.63
C MET A 204 -2.21 11.51 -9.19
N GLY A 205 -1.00 11.77 -8.69
CA GLY A 205 -0.16 12.88 -9.12
C GLY A 205 1.32 12.62 -8.83
N SER A 206 2.18 13.45 -9.40
CA SER A 206 3.64 13.31 -9.32
C SER A 206 4.27 13.91 -8.06
N SER A 207 3.48 14.59 -7.22
CA SER A 207 3.94 15.21 -5.97
C SER A 207 3.06 14.85 -4.78
N PRO A 208 3.61 14.80 -3.55
CA PRO A 208 2.83 14.62 -2.32
C PRO A 208 1.64 15.59 -2.20
N SER A 209 0.54 15.12 -1.61
CA SER A 209 -0.66 15.92 -1.36
C SER A 209 -1.03 15.93 0.13
N ASN A 210 -2.05 16.72 0.49
CA ASN A 210 -2.59 16.76 1.84
C ASN A 210 -3.68 15.70 2.11
N TRP A 211 -3.96 14.80 1.16
CA TRP A 211 -4.96 13.75 1.31
C TRP A 211 -4.55 12.74 2.40
N GLY A 212 -5.49 12.33 3.26
CA GLY A 212 -5.24 11.32 4.29
C GLY A 212 -4.32 11.74 5.44
N THR A 213 -4.00 13.04 5.58
CA THR A 213 -3.03 13.54 6.57
C THR A 213 -3.64 13.89 7.92
N GLN A 214 -4.93 14.26 7.94
CA GLN A 214 -5.61 14.75 9.15
C GLN A 214 -5.86 13.60 10.13
N PRO A 215 -5.81 13.82 11.46
CA PRO A 215 -6.00 12.75 12.45
C PRO A 215 -7.26 11.90 12.26
N LYS A 216 -8.38 12.52 11.88
CA LYS A 216 -9.66 11.82 11.62
C LYS A 216 -9.68 10.97 10.34
N ASP A 217 -8.72 11.19 9.46
CA ASP A 217 -8.58 10.53 8.16
C ASP A 217 -7.57 9.35 8.25
N ARG A 218 -6.94 9.13 9.41
CA ARG A 218 -5.98 8.05 9.62
C ARG A 218 -6.69 6.75 10.04
N PRO A 219 -6.12 5.57 9.75
CA PRO A 219 -6.68 4.30 10.22
C PRO A 219 -6.58 4.18 11.76
#